data_AF-A0A1Y3NDN3-F1
#
_entry.id   AF-A0A1Y3NDN3-F1
#
_cell.length_a   1.000
_cell.length_b   1.000
_cell.length_c   1.000
_cell.angle_alpha   90.00
_cell.angle_beta   90.00
_cell.angle_gamma   90.00
#
_symmetry.space_group_name_H-M   'P 1'
#
loop_
_entity.id
_entity.type
_entity.pdbx_description
1 polymer ?
#
loop_
_entity_poly.entity_id
_entity_poly.type
_entity_poly.pdbx_seq_one_letter_code
_entity_poly.pdbx_strand_id
1 'polypeptide(L)'
;MDSIYVIPRPSASQIIPVKVSKYTLEEILKFYGCQSLIAQEVSEIVFKSLNPNNSIISQEQLFAIIFQHISEKLDTGKSLIKKELEVSFKIKTLQQSVCILLGVLSTDNVRHLLRNFITKEEKPVLWTSSYHAGEALENSSGMSEEEMTINGYEEQNKIVLEKIDDIISMAQKRNESLIMEGVHLSMKSINHLIKRHKNCIPFLIYISSEAKHSERFAIRAKYMTLEPRLNKYIKFFKNIRTIQSYLCDSADKYLV
;
A
#
# COMPACT_ATOMS: atom_id res chain seq x y z
N MET A 1 23.25 28.34 10.20
CA MET A 1 23.07 28.37 8.72
C MET A 1 22.93 26.93 8.29
N ASP A 2 21.76 26.32 8.58
CA ASP A 2 21.64 24.86 8.71
C ASP A 2 20.73 24.29 7.63
N SER A 3 21.11 24.54 6.38
CA SER A 3 20.31 24.11 5.26
C SER A 3 21.17 23.73 4.07
N ILE A 4 20.83 22.59 3.48
CA ILE A 4 21.50 22.05 2.30
C ILE A 4 20.55 22.24 1.12
N TYR A 5 21.08 22.67 -0.02
CA TYR A 5 20.29 22.82 -1.23
C TYR A 5 20.43 21.54 -2.06
N VAL A 6 19.33 20.80 -2.20
CA VAL A 6 19.31 19.53 -2.93
C VAL A 6 18.74 19.78 -4.32
N ILE A 7 19.51 19.41 -5.37
CA ILE A 7 18.98 19.38 -6.72
C ILE A 7 18.09 18.14 -6.88
N PRO A 8 16.78 18.28 -7.16
CA PRO A 8 15.94 17.17 -7.56
C PRO A 8 16.33 16.70 -8.98
N ARG A 9 15.99 15.46 -9.34
CA ARG A 9 16.44 14.77 -10.57
C ARG A 9 16.45 15.65 -11.84
N PRO A 10 17.35 15.40 -12.80
CA PRO A 10 17.59 16.25 -13.98
C PRO A 10 16.44 16.32 -15.02
N SER A 11 15.24 15.81 -14.74
CA SER A 11 14.14 15.71 -15.70
C SER A 11 13.14 16.87 -15.67
N ALA A 12 13.35 17.89 -14.83
CA ALA A 12 12.53 19.09 -14.82
C ALA A 12 13.12 20.14 -15.77
N SER A 13 12.27 20.79 -16.57
CA SER A 13 12.64 21.87 -17.49
C SER A 13 13.32 23.07 -16.81
N GLN A 14 13.28 23.15 -15.47
CA GLN A 14 14.12 24.00 -14.63
C GLN A 14 14.64 23.24 -13.40
N ILE A 15 15.95 23.30 -13.17
CA ILE A 15 16.62 22.73 -12.00
C ILE A 15 16.56 23.76 -10.87
N ILE A 16 15.62 23.61 -9.95
CA ILE A 16 15.47 24.49 -8.78
C ILE A 16 15.95 23.72 -7.53
N PRO A 17 17.03 24.16 -6.85
CA PRO A 17 17.50 23.53 -5.63
C PRO A 17 16.50 23.71 -4.48
N VAL A 18 16.15 22.62 -3.79
CA VAL A 18 15.25 22.62 -2.63
C VAL A 18 16.04 22.72 -1.34
N LYS A 19 15.66 23.65 -0.47
CA LYS A 19 16.28 23.83 0.85
C LYS A 19 15.82 22.72 1.81
N VAL A 20 16.72 21.83 2.18
CA VAL A 20 16.50 20.75 3.15
C VAL A 20 17.15 21.13 4.47
N SER A 21 16.37 21.10 5.56
CA SER A 21 16.83 21.36 6.93
C SER A 21 17.07 20.06 7.69
N LYS A 22 17.79 20.13 8.82
CA LYS A 22 17.99 19.00 9.74
C LYS A 22 16.68 18.35 10.16
N TYR A 23 15.70 19.18 10.51
CA TYR A 23 14.36 18.75 10.88
C TYR A 23 13.66 18.02 9.74
N THR A 24 13.79 18.52 8.51
CA THR A 24 13.22 17.86 7.32
C THR A 24 13.79 16.46 7.14
N LEU A 25 15.10 16.28 7.36
CA LEU A 25 15.75 14.98 7.25
C LEU A 25 15.31 14.01 8.35
N GLU A 26 15.16 14.50 9.58
CA GLU A 26 14.62 13.73 10.71
C GLU A 26 13.20 13.20 10.41
N GLU A 27 12.30 14.07 9.92
CA GLU A 27 10.93 13.68 9.57
C GLU A 27 10.88 12.69 8.40
N ILE A 28 11.74 12.86 7.41
CA ILE A 28 11.90 11.88 6.32
C ILE A 28 12.30 10.51 6.88
N LEU A 29 13.27 10.45 7.79
CA LEU A 29 13.71 9.19 8.40
C LEU A 29 12.59 8.54 9.23
N LYS A 30 11.83 9.32 10.01
CA LYS A 30 10.66 8.81 10.76
C LYS A 30 9.58 8.29 9.82
N PHE A 31 9.31 8.98 8.71
CA PHE A 31 8.38 8.50 7.69
C PHE A 31 8.81 7.15 7.10
N TYR A 32 10.12 6.91 6.96
CA TYR A 32 10.68 5.62 6.55
C TYR A 32 10.77 4.57 7.66
N GLY A 33 10.18 4.83 8.84
CA GLY A 33 10.09 3.88 9.95
C GLY A 33 11.23 3.95 10.96
N CYS A 34 12.16 4.92 10.86
CA CYS A 34 13.17 5.10 11.91
C CYS A 34 12.52 5.54 13.22
N GLN A 35 12.92 4.93 14.34
CA GLN A 35 12.57 5.45 15.67
C GLN A 35 13.10 6.88 15.85
N SER A 36 12.34 7.73 16.54
CA SER A 36 12.62 9.17 16.67
C SER A 36 14.05 9.48 17.16
N LEU A 37 14.56 8.73 18.14
CA LEU A 37 15.91 8.93 18.68
C LEU A 37 17.00 8.69 17.61
N ILE A 38 16.79 7.65 16.79
CA ILE A 38 17.72 7.25 15.72
C ILE A 38 17.63 8.25 14.56
N ALA A 39 16.42 8.70 14.19
CA ALA A 39 16.22 9.73 13.19
C ALA A 39 16.92 11.05 13.56
N GLN A 40 16.86 11.42 14.84
CA GLN A 40 17.56 12.59 15.37
C GLN A 40 19.08 12.43 15.28
N GLU A 41 19.64 11.34 15.78
CA GLU A 41 21.08 11.10 15.74
C GLU A 41 21.63 11.05 14.31
N VAL A 42 20.95 10.35 13.41
CA VAL A 42 21.37 10.22 12.00
C VAL A 42 21.28 11.56 11.30
N SER A 43 20.19 12.33 11.51
CA SER A 43 20.07 13.66 10.91
C SER A 43 21.17 14.61 11.38
N GLU A 44 21.58 14.54 12.65
CA GLU A 44 22.70 15.33 13.18
C GLU A 44 24.03 14.99 12.54
N ILE A 45 24.33 13.71 12.41
CA ILE A 45 25.60 13.25 11.82
C ILE A 45 25.66 13.66 10.35
N VAL A 46 24.58 13.43 9.61
CA VAL A 46 24.50 13.79 8.19
C VAL A 46 24.67 15.30 8.01
N PHE A 47 24.01 16.13 8.84
CA PHE A 47 24.19 17.58 8.78
C PHE A 47 25.58 18.04 9.20
N LYS A 48 26.21 17.42 10.21
CA LYS A 48 27.59 17.73 10.60
C LYS A 48 28.61 17.32 9.53
N SER A 49 28.35 16.23 8.80
CA SER A 49 29.19 15.80 7.68
C SER A 49 29.04 16.69 6.44
N LEU A 50 28.00 17.53 6.40
CA LEU A 50 27.63 18.40 5.29
C LEU A 50 27.76 19.89 5.66
N ASN A 51 28.98 20.43 5.87
CA ASN A 51 29.39 21.81 5.49
C ASN A 51 30.82 22.20 5.96
N PRO A 52 31.58 23.04 5.23
CA PRO A 52 31.20 24.40 4.83
C PRO A 52 31.53 24.75 3.37
N ASN A 53 30.51 24.92 2.53
CA ASN A 53 30.46 25.82 1.35
C ASN A 53 29.29 25.37 0.49
N ASN A 54 28.13 26.02 0.64
CA ASN A 54 26.95 25.99 -0.23
C ASN A 54 26.89 24.81 -1.23
N SER A 55 26.94 23.59 -0.69
CA SER A 55 27.13 22.41 -1.52
C SER A 55 25.75 22.07 -2.02
N ILE A 56 25.48 22.54 -3.23
CA ILE A 56 24.37 22.04 -3.98
C ILE A 56 24.71 20.58 -4.27
N ILE A 57 24.07 19.66 -3.55
CA ILE A 57 24.28 18.22 -3.72
C ILE A 57 23.10 17.63 -4.45
N SER A 58 23.35 16.61 -5.27
CA SER A 58 22.25 15.87 -5.88
C SER A 58 21.52 15.04 -4.82
N GLN A 59 20.26 14.72 -5.07
CA GLN A 59 19.48 13.85 -4.20
C GLN A 59 20.15 12.49 -4.00
N GLU A 60 20.82 11.95 -5.03
CA GLU A 60 21.57 10.70 -4.95
C GLU A 60 22.77 10.80 -4.01
N GLN A 61 23.52 11.91 -4.08
CA GLN A 61 24.67 12.15 -3.19
C GLN A 61 24.25 12.24 -1.72
N LEU A 62 23.15 12.94 -1.44
CA LEU A 62 22.59 13.01 -0.09
C LEU A 62 22.26 11.61 0.45
N PHE A 63 21.65 10.75 -0.37
CA PHE A 63 21.33 9.38 0.04
C PHE A 63 22.56 8.50 0.23
N ALA A 64 23.59 8.65 -0.60
CA ALA A 64 24.85 7.91 -0.43
C ALA A 64 25.52 8.24 0.91
N ILE A 65 25.54 9.53 1.29
CA ILE A 65 26.13 9.98 2.56
C ILE A 65 25.35 9.45 3.77
N ILE A 66 24.01 9.47 3.68
CA ILE A 66 23.14 8.87 4.69
C ILE A 66 23.44 7.36 4.82
N PHE A 67 23.58 6.65 3.69
CA PHE A 67 23.84 5.21 3.66
C PHE A 67 25.19 4.83 4.26
N GLN A 68 26.25 5.58 3.95
CA GLN A 68 27.59 5.37 4.49
C GLN A 68 27.58 5.46 6.03
N HIS A 69 27.04 6.55 6.58
CA HIS A 69 27.04 6.77 8.03
C HIS A 69 26.11 5.80 8.78
N ILE A 70 24.98 5.42 8.17
CA ILE A 70 24.09 4.38 8.72
C ILE A 70 24.82 3.02 8.76
N SER A 71 25.54 2.66 7.69
CA SER A 71 26.26 1.38 7.60
C SER A 71 27.41 1.28 8.59
N GLU A 72 28.19 2.35 8.76
CA GLU A 72 29.33 2.42 9.69
C GLU A 72 28.91 2.30 11.17
N LYS A 73 27.73 2.83 11.57
CA LYS A 73 27.20 2.68 12.94
C LYS A 73 26.51 1.33 13.20
N LEU A 74 26.08 0.61 12.16
CA LEU A 74 25.31 -0.63 12.27
C LEU A 74 26.17 -1.90 12.27
N ASP A 75 27.49 -1.78 12.23
CA ASP A 75 28.44 -2.91 12.21
C ASP A 75 28.71 -3.53 13.60
N THR A 76 27.76 -3.36 14.54
CA THR A 76 27.72 -4.07 15.83
C THR A 76 26.77 -5.27 15.82
N GLY A 77 26.57 -5.89 14.65
CA GLY A 77 26.14 -7.30 14.47
C GLY A 77 24.79 -7.77 15.07
N LYS A 78 24.04 -6.93 15.79
CA LYS A 78 22.84 -7.37 16.53
C LYS A 78 21.63 -6.42 16.50
N SER A 79 21.67 -5.37 15.69
CA SER A 79 20.58 -4.39 15.72
C SER A 79 19.43 -4.78 14.78
N LEU A 80 18.25 -5.06 15.34
CA LEU A 80 16.97 -5.24 14.65
C LEU A 80 16.71 -4.12 13.61
N ILE A 81 17.25 -2.94 13.91
CA ILE A 81 17.23 -1.72 13.10
C ILE A 81 17.98 -1.89 11.76
N LYS A 82 19.06 -2.68 11.68
CA LYS A 82 19.77 -2.97 10.41
C LYS A 82 18.87 -3.77 9.47
N LYS A 83 18.15 -4.77 9.99
CA LYS A 83 17.20 -5.58 9.21
C LYS A 83 16.00 -4.75 8.76
N GLU A 84 15.42 -3.93 9.65
CA GLU A 84 14.29 -3.08 9.31
C GLU A 84 14.68 -1.99 8.28
N LEU A 85 15.87 -1.38 8.42
CA LEU A 85 16.36 -0.40 7.45
C LEU A 85 16.79 -1.06 6.14
N GLU A 86 17.42 -2.23 6.14
CA GLU A 86 17.72 -2.95 4.89
C GLU A 86 16.43 -3.34 4.13
N VAL A 87 15.34 -3.66 4.83
CA VAL A 87 14.03 -3.90 4.21
C VAL A 87 13.43 -2.61 3.67
N SER A 88 13.38 -1.53 4.48
CA SER A 88 12.92 -0.20 4.04
C SER A 88 13.75 0.40 2.90
N PHE A 89 15.04 0.08 2.81
CA PHE A 89 15.93 0.56 1.75
C PHE A 89 16.00 -0.37 0.53
N LYS A 90 15.78 -1.69 0.65
CA LYS A 90 15.50 -2.56 -0.51
C LYS A 90 14.23 -2.12 -1.23
N ILE A 91 13.22 -1.66 -0.48
CA ILE A 91 12.04 -0.97 -1.01
C ILE A 91 12.46 0.31 -1.77
N LYS A 92 13.49 1.03 -1.30
CA LYS A 92 13.99 2.27 -1.92
C LYS A 92 14.84 2.07 -3.18
N THR A 93 15.62 0.99 -3.28
CA THR A 93 16.32 0.63 -4.53
C THR A 93 15.32 0.27 -5.63
N LEU A 94 14.13 -0.23 -5.27
CA LEU A 94 12.99 -0.38 -6.18
C LEU A 94 12.24 0.95 -6.46
N GLN A 95 12.27 1.93 -5.54
CA GLN A 95 11.75 3.30 -5.74
C GLN A 95 12.63 4.20 -6.62
N GLN A 96 13.67 3.69 -7.29
CA GLN A 96 14.31 4.46 -8.37
C GLN A 96 13.34 4.72 -9.55
N SER A 97 12.19 4.06 -9.61
CA SER A 97 11.03 4.54 -10.36
C SER A 97 10.51 5.82 -9.71
N VAL A 98 10.73 6.95 -10.38
CA VAL A 98 10.04 8.21 -10.10
C VAL A 98 8.55 7.93 -9.86
N CYS A 99 8.08 8.08 -8.62
CA CYS A 99 6.65 8.15 -8.33
C CYS A 99 6.20 9.59 -8.54
N ILE A 100 6.04 9.98 -9.80
CA ILE A 100 4.96 10.90 -10.13
C ILE A 100 3.70 10.07 -9.86
N LEU A 101 2.91 10.46 -8.86
CA LEU A 101 1.62 9.85 -8.53
C LEU A 101 0.64 10.07 -9.71
N LEU A 102 0.80 9.30 -10.78
CA LEU A 102 -0.13 9.23 -11.89
C LEU A 102 -1.17 8.16 -11.58
N GLY A 103 -2.19 8.55 -10.80
CA GLY A 103 -3.42 7.77 -10.65
C GLY A 103 -3.41 6.78 -9.48
N VAL A 104 -4.31 7.03 -8.53
CA VAL A 104 -4.82 6.00 -7.63
C VAL A 104 -5.91 5.25 -8.39
N LEU A 105 -5.72 3.96 -8.65
CA LEU A 105 -6.73 3.12 -9.27
C LEU A 105 -7.43 2.27 -8.22
N SER A 106 -8.74 2.46 -8.09
CA SER A 106 -9.56 1.58 -7.27
C SER A 106 -9.87 0.27 -8.01
N THR A 107 -9.65 -0.87 -7.36
CA THR A 107 -10.10 -2.18 -7.85
C THR A 107 -11.61 -2.23 -8.04
N ASP A 108 -12.37 -1.39 -7.33
CA ASP A 108 -13.81 -1.23 -7.51
C ASP A 108 -14.16 -0.59 -8.86
N ASN A 109 -13.32 0.32 -9.37
CA ASN A 109 -13.47 0.89 -10.71
C ASN A 109 -13.23 -0.17 -11.78
N VAL A 110 -12.23 -1.04 -11.58
CA VAL A 110 -11.98 -2.18 -12.49
C VAL A 110 -13.20 -3.09 -12.53
N ARG A 111 -13.76 -3.44 -11.36
CA ARG A 111 -15.01 -4.22 -11.27
C ARG A 111 -16.18 -3.51 -11.97
N HIS A 112 -16.33 -2.20 -11.82
CA HIS A 112 -17.36 -1.44 -12.53
C HIS A 112 -17.17 -1.44 -14.05
N LEU A 113 -15.94 -1.29 -14.53
CA LEU A 113 -15.65 -1.36 -15.97
C LEU A 113 -15.96 -2.74 -16.56
N LEU A 114 -15.71 -3.82 -15.81
CA LEU A 114 -16.05 -5.18 -16.25
C LEU A 114 -17.55 -5.38 -16.48
N ARG A 115 -18.42 -4.66 -15.76
CA ARG A 115 -19.89 -4.70 -15.95
C ARG A 115 -20.37 -4.15 -17.30
N ASN A 116 -19.51 -3.44 -18.04
CA ASN A 116 -19.83 -3.00 -19.40
C ASN A 116 -19.64 -4.12 -20.43
N PHE A 117 -18.90 -5.17 -20.10
CA PHE A 117 -18.53 -6.26 -21.00
C PHE A 117 -19.13 -7.60 -20.61
N ILE A 118 -19.45 -7.78 -19.33
CA ILE A 118 -20.02 -9.00 -18.76
C ILE A 118 -21.44 -8.66 -18.34
N THR A 119 -22.38 -9.60 -18.52
CA THR A 119 -23.79 -9.43 -18.10
C THR A 119 -24.04 -9.98 -16.70
N LYS A 120 -25.13 -9.53 -16.06
CA LYS A 120 -25.46 -9.98 -14.70
C LYS A 120 -25.76 -11.46 -14.65
N GLU A 121 -26.33 -11.98 -15.72
CA GLU A 121 -26.69 -13.37 -15.92
C GLU A 121 -25.44 -14.25 -16.08
N GLU A 122 -24.38 -13.74 -16.71
CA GLU A 122 -23.11 -14.46 -16.87
C GLU A 122 -22.30 -14.54 -15.58
N LYS A 123 -22.16 -13.43 -14.86
CA LYS A 123 -21.35 -13.37 -13.62
C LYS A 123 -22.03 -12.55 -12.51
N PRO A 124 -23.08 -13.08 -11.86
CA PRO A 124 -23.86 -12.36 -10.84
C PRO A 124 -23.02 -11.72 -9.73
N VAL A 125 -21.90 -12.36 -9.36
CA VAL A 125 -20.95 -11.88 -8.33
C VAL A 125 -20.40 -10.48 -8.62
N LEU A 126 -20.30 -10.01 -9.88
CA LEU A 126 -19.82 -8.66 -10.17
C LEU A 126 -20.84 -7.56 -9.81
N TRP A 127 -22.12 -7.88 -9.67
CA TRP A 127 -23.20 -6.92 -9.35
C TRP A 127 -23.44 -6.76 -7.85
N THR A 128 -22.83 -7.60 -7.03
CA THR A 128 -22.90 -7.53 -5.55
C THR A 128 -21.72 -6.74 -4.98
N SER A 129 -21.80 -6.36 -3.71
CA SER A 129 -20.61 -5.91 -2.97
C SER A 129 -19.84 -7.12 -2.46
N SER A 130 -18.52 -7.02 -2.34
CA SER A 130 -17.63 -8.11 -1.94
C SER A 130 -18.08 -8.87 -0.68
N TYR A 131 -18.60 -8.15 0.33
CA TYR A 131 -19.06 -8.73 1.59
C TYR A 131 -20.37 -9.53 1.51
N HIS A 132 -21.10 -9.50 0.40
CA HIS A 132 -22.29 -10.35 0.20
C HIS A 132 -22.27 -11.03 -1.17
N ALA A 133 -21.09 -11.15 -1.78
CA ALA A 133 -20.94 -11.87 -3.05
C ALA A 133 -21.28 -13.37 -2.91
N GLY A 134 -21.23 -13.92 -1.70
CA GLY A 134 -21.67 -15.29 -1.41
C GLY A 134 -23.13 -15.58 -1.73
N GLU A 135 -24.01 -14.56 -1.66
CA GLU A 135 -25.43 -14.70 -2.02
C GLU A 135 -25.64 -14.92 -3.53
N ALA A 136 -24.64 -14.60 -4.34
CA ALA A 136 -24.67 -14.71 -5.80
C ALA A 136 -24.02 -16.00 -6.33
N LEU A 137 -23.64 -16.93 -5.44
CA LEU A 137 -23.08 -18.23 -5.82
C LEU A 137 -24.19 -19.23 -6.19
N GLU A 138 -24.05 -19.87 -7.35
CA GLU A 138 -25.00 -20.90 -7.83
C GLU A 138 -24.98 -22.17 -6.97
N ASN A 139 -23.82 -22.54 -6.40
CA ASN A 139 -23.62 -23.75 -5.61
C ASN A 139 -23.34 -23.44 -4.12
N SER A 140 -24.31 -22.83 -3.44
CA SER A 140 -24.21 -22.52 -2.00
C SER A 140 -24.77 -23.63 -1.09
N SER A 141 -25.32 -24.70 -1.65
CA SER A 141 -25.94 -25.79 -0.90
C SER A 141 -24.92 -26.53 -0.02
N GLY A 142 -25.17 -26.52 1.29
CA GLY A 142 -24.35 -27.20 2.29
C GLY A 142 -23.13 -26.41 2.80
N MET A 143 -22.93 -25.17 2.33
CA MET A 143 -21.88 -24.29 2.85
C MET A 143 -22.36 -23.53 4.09
N SER A 144 -21.46 -23.29 5.04
CA SER A 144 -21.69 -22.34 6.12
C SER A 144 -21.73 -20.89 5.61
N GLU A 145 -22.32 -19.99 6.39
CA GLU A 145 -22.37 -18.54 6.06
C GLU A 145 -20.97 -17.94 5.83
N GLU A 146 -19.98 -18.38 6.60
CA GLU A 146 -18.58 -17.94 6.47
C GLU A 146 -17.96 -18.46 5.17
N GLU A 147 -18.14 -19.75 4.85
CA GLU A 147 -17.66 -20.32 3.60
C GLU A 147 -18.32 -19.66 2.39
N MET A 148 -19.63 -19.40 2.43
CA MET A 148 -20.33 -18.66 1.37
C MET A 148 -19.72 -17.27 1.19
N THR A 149 -19.46 -16.56 2.29
CA THR A 149 -18.85 -15.23 2.26
C THR A 149 -17.47 -15.24 1.62
N ILE A 150 -16.59 -16.15 2.05
CA ILE A 150 -15.21 -16.24 1.54
C ILE A 150 -15.18 -16.74 0.09
N ASN A 151 -15.98 -17.74 -0.27
CA ASN A 151 -16.04 -18.25 -1.63
C ASN A 151 -16.59 -17.21 -2.61
N GLY A 152 -17.61 -16.45 -2.21
CA GLY A 152 -18.16 -15.38 -3.04
C GLY A 152 -17.16 -14.24 -3.23
N TYR A 153 -16.45 -13.90 -2.16
CA TYR A 153 -15.34 -12.94 -2.20
C TYR A 153 -14.23 -13.37 -3.15
N GLU A 154 -13.77 -14.63 -3.08
CA GLU A 154 -12.71 -15.15 -3.94
C GLU A 154 -13.13 -15.28 -5.41
N GLU A 155 -14.37 -15.72 -5.69
CA GLU A 155 -14.88 -15.79 -7.08
C GLU A 155 -14.98 -14.39 -7.68
N GLN A 156 -15.45 -13.39 -6.93
CA GLN A 156 -15.43 -12.00 -7.39
C GLN A 156 -13.99 -11.50 -7.64
N ASN A 157 -13.06 -11.77 -6.73
CA ASN A 157 -11.66 -11.37 -6.86
C ASN A 157 -10.99 -11.99 -8.08
N LYS A 158 -11.26 -13.27 -8.35
CA LYS A 158 -10.68 -13.99 -9.48
C LYS A 158 -10.99 -13.31 -10.81
N ILE A 159 -12.23 -12.84 -10.99
CA ILE A 159 -12.65 -12.16 -12.21
C ILE A 159 -11.96 -10.80 -12.33
N VAL A 160 -11.83 -10.06 -11.23
CA VAL A 160 -11.20 -8.73 -11.22
C VAL A 160 -9.68 -8.83 -11.40
N LEU A 161 -9.05 -9.90 -10.88
CA LEU A 161 -7.60 -10.12 -10.89
C LEU A 161 -7.02 -10.11 -12.32
N GLU A 162 -7.67 -10.76 -13.27
CA GLU A 162 -7.20 -10.82 -14.66
C GLU A 162 -6.99 -9.42 -15.23
N LYS A 163 -7.93 -8.51 -14.94
CA LYS A 163 -7.84 -7.13 -15.43
C LYS A 163 -6.86 -6.28 -14.66
N ILE A 164 -6.68 -6.54 -13.37
CA ILE A 164 -5.65 -5.91 -12.54
C ILE A 164 -4.25 -6.24 -13.07
N ASP A 165 -4.01 -7.50 -13.42
CA ASP A 165 -2.74 -7.98 -13.98
C ASP A 165 -2.37 -7.26 -15.29
N ASP A 166 -3.34 -7.11 -16.19
CA ASP A 166 -3.19 -6.34 -17.43
C ASP A 166 -2.78 -4.89 -17.15
N ILE A 167 -3.46 -4.24 -16.20
CA ILE A 167 -3.22 -2.82 -15.87
C ILE A 167 -1.83 -2.64 -15.28
N ILE A 168 -1.41 -3.52 -14.37
CA ILE A 168 -0.05 -3.49 -13.81
C ILE A 168 0.99 -3.70 -14.91
N SER A 169 0.76 -4.68 -15.80
CA SER A 169 1.62 -4.94 -16.97
C SER A 169 1.75 -3.70 -17.88
N MET A 170 0.64 -2.99 -18.12
CA MET A 170 0.63 -1.77 -18.93
C MET A 170 1.39 -0.62 -18.26
N ALA A 171 1.20 -0.39 -16.97
CA ALA A 171 1.93 0.61 -16.21
C ALA A 171 3.44 0.33 -16.22
N GLN A 172 3.84 -0.93 -16.05
CA GLN A 172 5.24 -1.35 -16.14
C GLN A 172 5.84 -1.08 -17.51
N LYS A 173 5.12 -1.41 -18.60
CA LYS A 173 5.56 -1.13 -19.98
C LYS A 173 5.76 0.36 -20.24
N ARG A 174 4.99 1.22 -19.57
CA ARG A 174 5.07 2.68 -19.68
C ARG A 174 6.07 3.30 -18.70
N ASN A 175 6.69 2.50 -17.84
CA ASN A 175 7.55 2.95 -16.74
C ASN A 175 6.83 3.97 -15.83
N GLU A 176 5.53 3.75 -15.61
CA GLU A 176 4.68 4.58 -14.75
C GLU A 176 4.55 3.95 -13.37
N SER A 177 4.50 4.81 -12.34
CA SER A 177 4.17 4.39 -10.98
C SER A 177 2.65 4.31 -10.83
N LEU A 178 2.16 3.23 -10.23
CA LEU A 178 0.74 2.97 -10.01
C LEU A 178 0.47 2.64 -8.54
N ILE A 179 -0.52 3.32 -7.95
CA ILE A 179 -1.10 2.89 -6.67
C ILE A 179 -2.43 2.22 -6.95
N MET A 180 -2.56 0.97 -6.53
CA MET A 180 -3.82 0.23 -6.62
C MET A 180 -4.40 0.06 -5.22
N GLU A 181 -5.61 0.55 -5.01
CA GLU A 181 -6.33 0.41 -3.75
C GLU A 181 -7.61 -0.41 -3.90
N GLY A 182 -8.05 -1.02 -2.81
CA GLY A 182 -9.40 -1.53 -2.69
C GLY A 182 -9.46 -2.97 -2.19
N VAL A 183 -10.66 -3.54 -2.30
CA VAL A 183 -11.03 -4.76 -1.57
C VAL A 183 -10.86 -6.03 -2.40
N HIS A 184 -10.68 -5.94 -3.72
CA HIS A 184 -10.68 -7.10 -4.63
C HIS A 184 -9.31 -7.77 -4.79
N LEU A 185 -8.55 -7.84 -3.69
CA LEU A 185 -7.20 -8.38 -3.66
C LEU A 185 -7.08 -9.34 -2.49
N SER A 186 -7.34 -10.64 -2.72
CA SER A 186 -7.04 -11.67 -1.73
C SER A 186 -5.53 -11.89 -1.64
N MET A 187 -5.06 -12.47 -0.54
CA MET A 187 -3.65 -12.80 -0.39
C MET A 187 -3.15 -13.78 -1.46
N LYS A 188 -4.04 -14.65 -1.96
CA LYS A 188 -3.75 -15.52 -3.12
C LYS A 188 -3.49 -14.70 -4.38
N SER A 189 -4.36 -13.73 -4.67
CA SER A 189 -4.21 -12.79 -5.78
C SER A 189 -2.94 -11.96 -5.65
N ILE A 190 -2.67 -11.42 -4.47
CA ILE A 190 -1.47 -10.63 -4.17
C ILE A 190 -0.20 -11.47 -4.42
N ASN A 191 -0.14 -12.69 -3.90
CA ASN A 191 0.99 -13.59 -4.13
C ASN A 191 1.19 -13.93 -5.61
N HIS A 192 0.10 -14.08 -6.38
CA HIS A 192 0.17 -14.24 -7.83
C HIS A 192 0.80 -13.00 -8.49
N LEU A 193 0.31 -11.80 -8.16
CA LEU A 193 0.77 -10.54 -8.72
C LEU A 193 2.25 -10.28 -8.39
N ILE A 194 2.71 -10.53 -7.17
CA ILE A 194 4.12 -10.30 -6.77
C ILE A 194 5.07 -11.24 -7.49
N LYS A 195 4.68 -12.51 -7.66
CA LYS A 195 5.49 -13.49 -8.40
C LYS A 195 5.70 -13.08 -9.86
N ARG A 196 4.67 -12.49 -10.46
CA ARG A 196 4.68 -12.04 -11.85
C ARG A 196 5.32 -10.66 -12.02
N HIS A 197 5.04 -9.74 -11.11
CA HIS A 197 5.49 -8.36 -11.11
C HIS A 197 6.43 -8.11 -9.94
N LYS A 198 7.74 -8.29 -10.16
CA LYS A 198 8.77 -8.15 -9.11
C LYS A 198 8.83 -6.75 -8.45
N ASN A 199 8.28 -5.74 -9.11
CA ASN A 199 8.25 -4.36 -8.61
C ASN A 199 6.93 -4.03 -7.89
N CYS A 200 6.08 -5.02 -7.62
CA CYS A 200 4.86 -4.87 -6.84
C CYS A 200 5.17 -5.01 -5.35
N ILE A 201 4.71 -4.05 -4.54
CA ILE A 201 4.88 -4.06 -3.10
C ILE A 201 3.48 -4.07 -2.47
N PRO A 202 3.06 -5.19 -1.84
CA PRO A 202 1.76 -5.29 -1.21
C PRO A 202 1.76 -4.66 0.19
N PHE A 203 0.59 -4.16 0.62
CA PHE A 203 0.35 -3.78 2.01
C PHE A 203 -1.10 -4.09 2.37
N LEU A 204 -1.33 -4.70 3.53
CA LEU A 204 -2.66 -4.88 4.10
C LEU A 204 -2.91 -3.81 5.15
N ILE A 205 -3.96 -3.00 4.94
CA ILE A 205 -4.43 -2.03 5.92
C ILE A 205 -5.73 -2.57 6.53
N TYR A 206 -5.76 -2.69 7.86
CA TYR A 206 -6.94 -3.18 8.58
C TYR A 206 -7.19 -2.38 9.85
N ILE A 207 -8.43 -2.46 10.36
CA ILE A 207 -8.81 -1.89 11.65
C ILE A 207 -8.93 -3.02 12.66
N SER A 208 -8.08 -2.99 13.68
CA SER A 208 -8.08 -4.00 14.75
C SER A 208 -9.37 -3.93 15.57
N SER A 209 -9.71 -2.74 16.07
CA SER A 209 -10.90 -2.50 16.89
C SER A 209 -12.18 -2.57 16.08
N GLU A 210 -13.02 -3.54 16.42
CA GLU A 210 -14.34 -3.74 15.81
C GLU A 210 -15.27 -2.54 16.04
N ALA A 211 -15.27 -1.98 17.26
CA ALA A 211 -16.05 -0.79 17.60
C ALA A 211 -15.67 0.41 16.71
N LYS A 212 -14.38 0.72 16.57
CA LYS A 212 -13.90 1.80 15.69
C LYS A 212 -14.21 1.54 14.22
N HIS A 213 -14.19 0.28 13.79
CA HIS A 213 -14.54 -0.09 12.42
C HIS A 213 -16.03 0.18 12.14
N SER A 214 -16.89 -0.22 13.07
CA SER A 214 -18.34 0.03 13.02
C SER A 214 -18.66 1.54 13.02
N GLU A 215 -18.03 2.32 13.92
CA GLU A 215 -18.18 3.78 13.96
C GLU A 215 -17.80 4.45 12.63
N ARG A 216 -16.72 4.00 11.99
CA ARG A 216 -16.34 4.51 10.65
C ARG A 216 -17.40 4.20 9.58
N PHE A 217 -18.09 3.06 9.68
CA PHE A 217 -19.20 2.76 8.78
C PHE A 217 -20.46 3.55 9.07
N ALA A 218 -20.69 3.93 10.34
CA ALA A 218 -21.76 4.87 10.67
C ALA A 218 -21.54 6.19 9.93
N ILE A 219 -20.35 6.79 10.05
CA ILE A 219 -20.00 8.06 9.41
C ILE A 219 -20.14 7.99 7.87
N ARG A 220 -19.81 6.84 7.27
CA ARG A 220 -19.88 6.64 5.81
C ARG A 220 -21.32 6.44 5.30
N ALA A 221 -22.28 6.13 6.16
CA ALA A 221 -23.67 5.98 5.75
C ALA A 221 -24.37 7.33 5.60
N LYS A 222 -25.30 7.40 4.64
CA LYS A 222 -26.09 8.62 4.33
C LYS A 222 -26.77 9.23 5.56
N TYR A 223 -27.06 8.42 6.58
CA TYR A 223 -27.78 8.83 7.79
C TYR A 223 -26.94 8.73 9.08
N MET A 224 -25.61 8.59 8.98
CA MET A 224 -24.72 8.51 10.15
C MET A 224 -25.17 7.50 11.22
N THR A 225 -25.75 6.37 10.79
CA THR A 225 -26.48 5.44 11.66
C THR A 225 -25.81 4.08 11.75
N LEU A 226 -25.88 3.50 12.94
CA LEU A 226 -25.54 2.11 13.24
C LEU A 226 -26.73 1.16 13.03
N GLU A 227 -27.88 1.66 12.57
CA GLU A 227 -29.04 0.79 12.32
C GLU A 227 -28.82 -0.08 11.07
N PRO A 228 -28.82 -1.42 11.18
CA PRO A 228 -28.55 -2.32 10.05
C PRO A 228 -29.52 -2.14 8.87
N ARG A 229 -30.76 -1.75 9.14
CA ARG A 229 -31.79 -1.52 8.10
C ARG A 229 -31.45 -0.35 7.18
N LEU A 230 -30.77 0.64 7.72
CA LEU A 230 -30.44 1.90 7.04
C LEU A 230 -28.97 1.93 6.57
N ASN A 231 -28.14 1.02 7.08
CA ASN A 231 -26.71 0.95 6.77
C ASN A 231 -26.31 -0.47 6.32
N LYS A 232 -26.13 -0.63 5.01
CA LYS A 232 -25.71 -1.90 4.40
C LYS A 232 -24.37 -2.43 4.95
N TYR A 233 -23.45 -1.56 5.35
CA TYR A 233 -22.17 -2.01 5.92
C TYR A 233 -22.35 -2.59 7.32
N ILE A 234 -23.26 -2.03 8.11
CA ILE A 234 -23.59 -2.56 9.43
C ILE A 234 -24.41 -3.86 9.31
N LYS A 235 -25.32 -3.93 8.34
CA LYS A 235 -26.05 -5.17 8.03
C LYS A 235 -25.12 -6.35 7.75
N PHE A 236 -24.08 -6.14 6.96
CA PHE A 236 -23.12 -7.18 6.57
C PHE A 236 -21.79 -7.08 7.32
N PHE A 237 -21.79 -6.48 8.51
CA PHE A 237 -20.56 -6.20 9.24
C PHE A 237 -19.82 -7.47 9.63
N LYS A 238 -20.56 -8.52 10.01
CA LYS A 238 -20.01 -9.86 10.27
C LYS A 238 -19.20 -10.35 9.05
N ASN A 239 -19.79 -10.32 7.86
CA ASN A 239 -19.12 -10.75 6.63
C ASN A 239 -17.87 -9.93 6.33
N ILE A 240 -17.92 -8.61 6.54
CA ILE A 240 -16.75 -7.72 6.39
C ILE A 240 -15.62 -8.15 7.35
N ARG A 241 -15.95 -8.47 8.60
CA ARG A 241 -14.99 -8.96 9.59
C ARG A 241 -14.46 -10.35 9.25
N THR A 242 -15.30 -11.25 8.76
CA THR A 242 -14.90 -12.58 8.28
C THR A 242 -13.89 -12.47 7.14
N ILE A 243 -14.13 -11.60 6.14
CA ILE A 243 -13.18 -11.35 5.06
C ILE A 243 -11.88 -10.75 5.61
N GLN A 244 -11.95 -9.80 6.53
CA GLN A 244 -10.76 -9.21 7.13
C GLN A 244 -9.91 -10.27 7.86
N SER A 245 -10.52 -11.11 8.69
CA SER A 245 -9.82 -12.20 9.38
C SER A 245 -9.19 -13.16 8.37
N TYR A 246 -9.93 -13.57 7.35
CA TYR A 246 -9.41 -14.41 6.27
C TYR A 246 -8.17 -13.81 5.59
N LEU A 247 -8.16 -12.50 5.34
CA LEU A 247 -7.01 -11.80 4.76
C LEU A 247 -5.84 -11.73 5.74
N CYS A 248 -6.08 -11.44 7.01
CA CYS A 248 -5.04 -11.38 8.05
C CYS A 248 -4.39 -12.76 8.26
N ASP A 249 -5.18 -13.82 8.42
CA ASP A 249 -4.69 -15.19 8.61
C ASP A 249 -3.86 -15.66 7.40
N SER A 250 -4.25 -15.21 6.21
CA SER A 250 -3.50 -15.49 4.98
C SER A 250 -2.24 -14.64 4.85
N ALA A 251 -2.21 -13.41 5.38
CA ALA A 251 -1.06 -12.49 5.27
C ALA A 251 0.18 -13.09 5.94
N ASP A 252 0.01 -13.63 7.15
CA ASP A 252 1.08 -14.30 7.91
C ASP A 252 1.69 -15.46 7.11
N LYS A 253 0.87 -16.18 6.35
CA LYS A 253 1.30 -17.31 5.50
C LYS A 253 2.15 -16.86 4.31
N TYR A 254 1.86 -15.70 3.73
CA TYR A 254 2.55 -15.18 2.55
C TYR A 254 3.65 -14.16 2.89
N LEU A 255 3.88 -13.88 4.18
CA LEU A 255 4.84 -12.89 4.69
C LEU A 255 4.61 -11.50 4.06
N VAL A 256 3.32 -11.13 3.95
CA VAL A 256 2.85 -9.83 3.48
C VAL A 256 2.49 -8.95 4.67
#